data_AF-A0A367RIA7-F1
#
_entry.id   AF-A0A367RIA7-F1
#
_cell.length_a   1.000
_cell.length_b   1.000
_cell.length_c   1.000
_cell.angle_alpha   90.00
_cell.angle_beta   90.00
_cell.angle_gamma   90.00
#
_symmetry.space_group_name_H-M   'P 1'
#
loop_
_entity.id
_entity.type
_entity.pdbx_description
1 polymer ?
#
loop_
_entity_poly.entity_id
_entity_poly.type
_entity_poly.pdbx_seq_one_letter_code
_entity_poly.pdbx_strand_id
1 'polypeptide(L)'
;MAFKFGTPGSETINGTPANDTLDGGFGNDILNGGNGDDSLQGGPGNDVLNGGSGNDILIGVWPGSPLPPGLGETDELAGGAGVDRFILGDAENVFYDDTNNTSPGFGDLATIIDFDSSQDRIELKGPPQDYRLQVAGSSTRIFLDKPTGEQDEIIGVVQGRKNLRLDSDDFLFYERENAGEGTNNTLGSAEGLGSLSSGSNVNLSAQLTTVQPGDNPDFDFFTFSLANPGTVTIRTVTSGDTVLGLFNGAGKLVTSNDDGGGGNSSLITSSLGAGTYSISVSDFAFLPQDGGSFSGSGFNPLSYTLQVSLA
;
A
#
# COMPACT_ATOMS: atom_id res chain seq x y z
N MET A 1 20.12 10.67 10.01
CA MET A 1 20.64 10.00 8.81
C MET A 1 21.89 9.21 9.10
N ALA A 2 21.61 8.00 9.55
CA ALA A 2 22.42 6.83 9.66
C ALA A 2 21.83 5.77 8.70
N PHE A 3 22.72 5.00 8.12
CA PHE A 3 22.40 3.77 7.42
C PHE A 3 23.07 2.66 8.21
N LYS A 4 22.29 1.77 8.82
CA LYS A 4 22.81 0.69 9.66
C LYS A 4 22.31 -0.64 9.13
N PHE A 5 23.24 -1.56 8.96
CA PHE A 5 22.98 -2.93 8.58
C PHE A 5 23.50 -3.82 9.71
N GLY A 6 22.64 -4.69 10.22
CA GLY A 6 23.01 -5.73 11.16
C GLY A 6 23.78 -6.86 10.48
N THR A 7 24.01 -7.89 11.26
CA THR A 7 24.80 -9.07 10.91
C THR A 7 23.90 -10.30 10.96
N PRO A 8 24.44 -11.52 10.77
CA PRO A 8 23.61 -12.72 10.89
C PRO A 8 23.21 -13.15 12.32
N GLY A 9 23.31 -12.27 13.31
CA GLY A 9 23.00 -12.61 14.70
C GLY A 9 22.10 -11.56 15.34
N SER A 10 21.34 -11.97 16.36
CA SER A 10 20.46 -11.10 17.12
C SER A 10 21.16 -9.87 17.68
N GLU A 11 20.66 -8.70 17.30
CA GLU A 11 21.22 -7.40 17.58
C GLU A 11 20.18 -6.42 18.12
N THR A 12 20.68 -5.33 18.70
CA THR A 12 19.86 -4.15 19.00
C THR A 12 20.44 -2.99 18.23
N ILE A 13 19.73 -2.56 17.20
CA ILE A 13 20.13 -1.46 16.32
C ILE A 13 19.32 -0.24 16.73
N ASN A 14 20.02 0.79 17.21
CA ASN A 14 19.40 2.06 17.56
C ASN A 14 19.77 3.09 16.49
N GLY A 15 18.79 3.78 15.93
CA GLY A 15 18.96 4.94 15.07
C GLY A 15 19.41 6.17 15.86
N THR A 16 19.05 7.33 15.32
CA THR A 16 19.44 8.66 15.73
C THR A 16 18.20 9.56 15.75
N PRO A 17 18.30 10.81 16.21
CA PRO A 17 17.14 11.72 16.17
C PRO A 17 16.80 12.29 14.78
N ALA A 18 17.28 11.69 13.69
CA ALA A 18 17.06 12.16 12.32
C ALA A 18 16.74 10.96 11.44
N ASN A 19 16.08 11.19 10.30
CA ASN A 19 15.65 10.15 9.35
C ASN A 19 16.76 9.14 9.04
N ASP A 20 16.52 7.88 9.35
CA ASP A 20 17.45 6.78 9.30
C ASP A 20 16.93 5.61 8.45
N THR A 21 17.85 4.73 8.07
CA THR A 21 17.53 3.45 7.43
C THR A 21 18.22 2.34 8.22
N LEU A 22 17.43 1.46 8.81
CA LEU A 22 17.88 0.37 9.67
C LEU A 22 17.46 -0.96 9.04
N ASP A 23 18.43 -1.88 8.91
CA ASP A 23 18.24 -3.24 8.44
C ASP A 23 18.82 -4.19 9.50
N GLY A 24 18.01 -5.10 10.04
CA GLY A 24 18.42 -6.07 11.08
C GLY A 24 19.38 -7.14 10.56
N GLY A 25 19.29 -7.50 9.28
CA GLY A 25 20.04 -8.63 8.75
C GLY A 25 19.35 -9.94 9.07
N PHE A 26 20.08 -10.94 9.57
CA PHE A 26 19.45 -12.20 10.02
C PHE A 26 19.51 -12.30 11.53
N GLY A 27 18.55 -12.99 12.11
CA GLY A 27 18.48 -13.21 13.56
C GLY A 27 17.26 -12.50 14.13
N ASN A 28 17.07 -12.61 15.44
CA ASN A 28 15.97 -11.94 16.12
C ASN A 28 16.47 -10.58 16.62
N ASP A 29 16.12 -9.52 15.91
CA ASP A 29 16.65 -8.19 16.08
C ASP A 29 15.68 -7.24 16.78
N ILE A 30 16.22 -6.20 17.38
CA ILE A 30 15.47 -5.07 17.92
C ILE A 30 15.94 -3.81 17.20
N LEU A 31 15.07 -3.23 16.38
CA LEU A 31 15.32 -2.00 15.66
C LEU A 31 14.56 -0.85 16.32
N ASN A 32 15.26 0.21 16.70
CA ASN A 32 14.67 1.42 17.26
C ASN A 32 15.05 2.60 16.36
N GLY A 33 14.10 3.18 15.61
CA GLY A 33 14.32 4.33 14.73
C GLY A 33 14.72 5.57 15.51
N GLY A 34 13.85 6.00 16.42
CA GLY A 34 14.10 7.12 17.31
C GLY A 34 13.21 8.31 16.96
N ASN A 35 13.80 9.42 16.56
CA ASN A 35 13.04 10.54 16.02
C ASN A 35 13.39 10.71 14.54
N GLY A 36 12.47 11.29 13.77
CA GLY A 36 12.64 11.49 12.33
C GLY A 36 11.82 10.47 11.56
N ASP A 37 11.71 10.66 10.24
CA ASP A 37 11.00 9.70 9.39
C ASP A 37 11.97 8.56 9.05
N ASP A 38 11.79 7.40 9.67
CA ASP A 38 12.71 6.27 9.60
C ASP A 38 12.17 5.14 8.69
N SER A 39 13.10 4.35 8.13
CA SER A 39 12.79 3.12 7.40
C SER A 39 13.45 1.94 8.11
N LEU A 40 12.62 1.03 8.62
CA LEU A 40 13.04 -0.12 9.42
C LEU A 40 12.68 -1.41 8.68
N GLN A 41 13.68 -2.26 8.48
CA GLN A 41 13.54 -3.60 7.93
C GLN A 41 14.12 -4.62 8.92
N GLY A 42 13.34 -5.55 9.45
CA GLY A 42 13.83 -6.56 10.40
C GLY A 42 14.75 -7.56 9.71
N GLY A 43 14.23 -8.22 8.67
CA GLY A 43 14.96 -9.25 7.93
C GLY A 43 14.48 -10.64 8.35
N PRO A 44 15.25 -11.71 8.11
CA PRO A 44 14.81 -13.04 8.52
C PRO A 44 15.05 -13.30 10.00
N GLY A 45 13.99 -13.66 10.72
CA GLY A 45 13.99 -13.88 12.16
C GLY A 45 12.69 -13.40 12.81
N ASN A 46 12.67 -13.37 14.14
CA ASN A 46 11.57 -12.77 14.90
C ASN A 46 12.02 -11.41 15.42
N ASP A 47 11.55 -10.35 14.78
CA ASP A 47 12.06 -9.01 15.00
C ASP A 47 11.08 -8.12 15.79
N VAL A 48 11.64 -7.12 16.46
CA VAL A 48 10.90 -6.05 17.11
C VAL A 48 11.32 -4.72 16.50
N LEU A 49 10.39 -4.08 15.78
CA LEU A 49 10.63 -2.79 15.12
C LEU A 49 9.83 -1.70 15.85
N ASN A 50 10.54 -0.67 16.32
CA ASN A 50 9.96 0.53 16.91
C ASN A 50 10.37 1.75 16.07
N GLY A 51 9.43 2.34 15.34
CA GLY A 51 9.66 3.57 14.55
C GLY A 51 10.03 4.74 15.47
N GLY A 52 9.11 5.10 16.36
CA GLY A 52 9.36 6.08 17.41
C GLY A 52 8.55 7.34 17.19
N SER A 53 9.17 8.43 16.76
CA SER A 53 8.48 9.69 16.46
C SER A 53 8.83 10.16 15.07
N GLY A 54 7.84 10.37 14.21
CA GLY A 54 8.06 10.66 12.80
C GLY A 54 7.10 9.85 11.97
N ASN A 55 7.20 9.94 10.65
CA ASN A 55 6.39 9.13 9.75
C ASN A 55 7.24 7.94 9.29
N ASP A 56 7.05 6.79 9.94
CA ASP A 56 7.96 5.66 9.80
C ASP A 56 7.44 4.61 8.82
N ILE A 57 8.36 3.89 8.17
CA ILE A 57 8.06 2.74 7.32
C ILE A 57 8.63 1.49 8.00
N LEU A 58 7.77 0.52 8.30
CA LEU A 58 8.13 -0.71 9.00
C LEU A 58 7.83 -1.93 8.12
N ILE A 59 8.87 -2.74 7.90
CA ILE A 59 8.80 -4.03 7.22
C ILE A 59 9.44 -5.07 8.13
N GLY A 60 8.67 -6.02 8.66
CA GLY A 60 9.23 -7.04 9.55
C GLY A 60 10.25 -7.92 8.83
N VAL A 61 9.93 -8.35 7.61
CA VAL A 61 10.80 -9.25 6.83
C VAL A 61 11.63 -8.53 5.76
N TRP A 62 12.47 -9.29 5.05
CA TRP A 62 13.15 -8.83 3.84
C TRP A 62 12.37 -9.20 2.55
N PRO A 63 11.95 -8.22 1.72
CA PRO A 63 11.39 -8.50 0.39
C PRO A 63 12.38 -9.29 -0.48
N GLY A 64 12.04 -10.52 -0.85
CA GLY A 64 12.93 -11.40 -1.62
C GLY A 64 13.91 -12.24 -0.81
N SER A 65 13.63 -12.48 0.48
CA SER A 65 14.38 -13.42 1.32
C SER A 65 14.61 -14.79 0.64
N PRO A 66 15.83 -15.38 0.73
CA PRO A 66 16.11 -16.72 0.23
C PRO A 66 15.56 -17.83 1.16
N LEU A 67 15.17 -17.47 2.38
CA LEU A 67 14.27 -18.29 3.19
C LEU A 67 12.86 -18.05 2.65
N PRO A 68 12.02 -19.09 2.48
CA PRO A 68 10.63 -18.87 2.08
C PRO A 68 10.03 -17.81 3.02
N PRO A 69 9.36 -16.76 2.49
CA PRO A 69 8.63 -15.82 3.33
C PRO A 69 7.80 -16.62 4.34
N GLY A 70 7.85 -16.28 5.64
CA GLY A 70 7.05 -16.96 6.65
C GLY A 70 7.40 -18.42 6.94
N LEU A 71 8.64 -18.77 7.34
CA LEU A 71 8.87 -20.04 8.04
C LEU A 71 9.20 -19.84 9.53
N GLY A 72 8.17 -19.73 10.35
CA GLY A 72 8.22 -19.48 11.79
C GLY A 72 8.57 -18.04 12.19
N GLU A 73 8.34 -17.05 11.34
CA GLU A 73 8.71 -15.64 11.55
C GLU A 73 7.55 -14.83 12.15
N THR A 74 7.71 -14.40 13.39
CA THR A 74 6.75 -13.53 14.06
C THR A 74 7.40 -12.22 14.45
N ASP A 75 6.92 -11.13 13.86
CA ASP A 75 7.43 -9.79 14.11
C ASP A 75 6.48 -8.97 14.97
N GLU A 76 7.03 -8.07 15.77
CA GLU A 76 6.30 -7.06 16.51
C GLU A 76 6.64 -5.67 15.95
N LEU A 77 5.62 -4.96 15.45
CA LEU A 77 5.76 -3.67 14.79
C LEU A 77 5.05 -2.58 15.59
N ALA A 78 5.79 -1.56 15.98
CA ALA A 78 5.29 -0.36 16.65
C ALA A 78 5.68 0.88 15.85
N GLY A 79 4.71 1.60 15.30
CA GLY A 79 4.96 2.83 14.54
C GLY A 79 5.39 3.96 15.48
N GLY A 80 4.67 4.09 16.61
CA GLY A 80 4.87 5.14 17.58
C GLY A 80 3.99 6.34 17.29
N ALA A 81 4.60 7.53 17.20
CA ALA A 81 3.88 8.79 17.02
C ALA A 81 4.16 9.37 15.63
N GLY A 82 3.13 9.49 14.82
CA GLY A 82 3.21 10.11 13.51
C GLY A 82 2.29 9.41 12.53
N VAL A 83 2.58 9.48 11.24
CA VAL A 83 1.85 8.77 10.20
C VAL A 83 2.71 7.58 9.76
N ASP A 84 2.42 6.41 10.28
CA ASP A 84 3.26 5.23 10.08
C ASP A 84 2.69 4.28 9.03
N ARG A 85 3.58 3.55 8.35
CA ARG A 85 3.23 2.59 7.31
C ARG A 85 3.81 1.23 7.65
N PHE A 86 2.92 0.26 7.88
CA PHE A 86 3.25 -1.14 8.13
C PHE A 86 3.10 -1.93 6.84
N ILE A 87 4.18 -2.47 6.29
CA ILE A 87 4.17 -3.17 5.01
C ILE A 87 4.17 -4.67 5.23
N LEU A 88 3.06 -5.34 4.85
CA LEU A 88 2.90 -6.80 4.95
C LEU A 88 2.89 -7.49 3.57
N GLY A 89 3.10 -6.73 2.50
CA GLY A 89 3.25 -7.26 1.15
C GLY A 89 3.70 -6.18 0.17
N ASP A 90 4.19 -6.61 -0.98
CA ASP A 90 4.65 -5.76 -2.07
C ASP A 90 4.09 -6.21 -3.44
N ALA A 91 4.74 -5.75 -4.52
CA ALA A 91 4.46 -6.12 -5.89
C ALA A 91 4.28 -7.63 -6.13
N GLU A 92 5.10 -8.42 -5.43
CA GLU A 92 5.38 -9.80 -5.77
C GLU A 92 4.93 -10.75 -4.67
N ASN A 93 5.02 -10.32 -3.40
CA ASN A 93 4.90 -11.21 -2.25
C ASN A 93 3.92 -10.68 -1.20
N VAL A 94 3.16 -11.60 -0.61
CA VAL A 94 2.60 -11.41 0.74
C VAL A 94 3.66 -11.90 1.71
N PHE A 95 4.16 -11.04 2.57
CA PHE A 95 5.41 -11.28 3.31
C PHE A 95 5.35 -12.40 4.34
N TYR A 96 4.16 -12.68 4.86
CA TYR A 96 3.92 -13.74 5.83
C TYR A 96 3.07 -14.88 5.24
N ASP A 97 3.06 -15.03 3.90
CA ASP A 97 2.48 -16.21 3.24
C ASP A 97 3.58 -17.27 3.07
N ASP A 98 3.49 -18.35 3.83
CA ASP A 98 4.47 -19.45 3.83
C ASP A 98 4.36 -20.38 2.61
N THR A 99 3.34 -20.15 1.77
CA THR A 99 2.95 -20.95 0.61
C THR A 99 2.63 -22.42 0.94
N ASN A 100 2.61 -22.79 2.23
CA ASN A 100 2.38 -24.14 2.71
C ASN A 100 0.89 -24.39 2.93
N ASN A 101 0.27 -24.92 1.88
CA ASN A 101 -1.14 -25.29 1.90
C ASN A 101 -1.52 -26.49 2.77
N THR A 102 -0.56 -27.17 3.42
CA THR A 102 -0.85 -28.36 4.24
C THR A 102 -0.93 -28.08 5.73
N SER A 103 -0.38 -26.96 6.20
CA SER A 103 -0.36 -26.61 7.62
C SER A 103 -0.48 -25.09 7.81
N PRO A 104 -1.68 -24.51 7.57
CA PRO A 104 -1.94 -23.10 7.79
C PRO A 104 -1.60 -22.75 9.24
N GLY A 105 -0.49 -22.04 9.44
CA GLY A 105 0.11 -21.79 10.74
C GLY A 105 -0.33 -20.46 11.35
N PHE A 106 -0.07 -20.32 12.65
CA PHE A 106 0.09 -19.01 13.32
C PHE A 106 1.59 -18.68 13.47
N GLY A 107 2.45 -19.38 12.73
CA GLY A 107 3.90 -19.29 12.87
C GLY A 107 4.47 -18.02 12.27
N ASP A 108 3.69 -17.37 11.40
CA ASP A 108 4.18 -16.46 10.38
C ASP A 108 3.26 -15.25 10.31
N LEU A 109 3.55 -14.20 11.08
CA LEU A 109 2.71 -13.01 11.10
C LEU A 109 3.43 -11.76 11.63
N ALA A 110 2.99 -10.60 11.17
CA ALA A 110 3.25 -9.33 11.84
C ALA A 110 2.21 -9.05 12.92
N THR A 111 2.66 -8.66 14.10
CA THR A 111 1.81 -8.09 15.15
C THR A 111 2.03 -6.59 15.22
N ILE A 112 1.04 -5.81 14.81
CA ILE A 112 1.05 -4.36 14.93
C ILE A 112 0.45 -3.96 16.28
N ILE A 113 1.23 -3.32 17.15
CA ILE A 113 0.87 -3.16 18.57
C ILE A 113 0.23 -1.82 18.93
N ASP A 114 0.44 -0.78 18.14
CA ASP A 114 0.02 0.59 18.45
C ASP A 114 -0.72 1.33 17.33
N PHE A 115 -1.15 0.60 16.29
CA PHE A 115 -1.84 1.14 15.12
C PHE A 115 -2.86 2.23 15.45
N ASP A 116 -2.72 3.40 14.84
CA ASP A 116 -3.70 4.46 14.85
C ASP A 116 -4.38 4.72 13.51
N SER A 117 -5.61 4.22 13.36
CA SER A 117 -6.49 4.47 12.20
C SER A 117 -6.61 5.92 11.74
N SER A 118 -6.37 6.90 12.63
CA SER A 118 -6.42 8.32 12.23
C SER A 118 -5.18 8.80 11.48
N GLN A 119 -4.08 8.05 11.56
CA GLN A 119 -2.77 8.42 11.00
C GLN A 119 -2.17 7.28 10.17
N ASP A 120 -2.16 6.06 10.68
CA ASP A 120 -1.36 4.95 10.17
C ASP A 120 -2.03 4.15 9.06
N ARG A 121 -1.21 3.43 8.31
CA ARG A 121 -1.60 2.63 7.15
C ARG A 121 -0.98 1.23 7.18
N ILE A 122 -1.76 0.22 6.82
CA ILE A 122 -1.28 -1.15 6.59
C ILE A 122 -1.29 -1.41 5.10
N GLU A 123 -0.13 -1.71 4.55
CA GLU A 123 0.01 -2.07 3.14
C GLU A 123 -0.03 -3.58 2.95
N LEU A 124 -0.87 -4.02 2.02
CA LEU A 124 -1.08 -5.41 1.63
C LEU A 124 -0.84 -5.58 0.13
N LYS A 125 -0.43 -6.76 -0.32
CA LYS A 125 -0.31 -7.06 -1.76
C LYS A 125 -1.67 -7.33 -2.38
N GLY A 126 -1.95 -6.90 -3.60
CA GLY A 126 -3.10 -7.42 -4.34
C GLY A 126 -4.42 -6.72 -3.97
N PRO A 127 -5.57 -7.16 -4.50
CA PRO A 127 -6.86 -6.52 -4.27
C PRO A 127 -7.44 -6.84 -2.87
N PRO A 128 -8.30 -5.98 -2.31
CA PRO A 128 -8.94 -6.20 -1.00
C PRO A 128 -9.71 -7.52 -0.87
N GLN A 129 -10.21 -8.06 -1.98
CA GLN A 129 -10.99 -9.30 -2.02
C GLN A 129 -10.16 -10.55 -1.72
N ASP A 130 -8.83 -10.45 -1.79
CA ASP A 130 -7.91 -11.52 -1.42
C ASP A 130 -7.68 -11.55 0.10
N TYR A 131 -8.38 -10.70 0.86
CA TYR A 131 -8.22 -10.60 2.30
C TYR A 131 -9.53 -10.68 3.06
N ARG A 132 -9.44 -11.18 4.29
CA ARG A 132 -10.55 -11.23 5.23
C ARG A 132 -10.10 -10.76 6.62
N LEU A 133 -10.92 -9.91 7.24
CA LEU A 133 -10.71 -9.49 8.63
C LEU A 133 -11.50 -10.36 9.61
N GLN A 134 -10.92 -10.65 10.78
CA GLN A 134 -11.61 -11.32 11.89
C GLN A 134 -11.27 -10.67 13.23
N VAL A 135 -12.29 -10.29 13.99
CA VAL A 135 -12.09 -9.83 15.37
C VAL A 135 -11.83 -11.03 16.28
N ALA A 136 -10.72 -11.00 17.02
CA ALA A 136 -10.35 -11.97 18.03
C ALA A 136 -9.98 -11.25 19.34
N GLY A 137 -10.84 -11.33 20.35
CA GLY A 137 -10.62 -10.65 21.63
C GLY A 137 -10.66 -9.12 21.49
N SER A 138 -9.52 -8.46 21.72
CA SER A 138 -9.32 -7.01 21.52
C SER A 138 -8.72 -6.64 20.16
N SER A 139 -8.34 -7.64 19.35
CA SER A 139 -7.52 -7.44 18.15
C SER A 139 -8.29 -7.80 16.88
N THR A 140 -7.82 -7.32 15.74
CA THR A 140 -8.26 -7.74 14.41
C THR A 140 -7.16 -8.57 13.77
N ARG A 141 -7.50 -9.75 13.25
CA ARG A 141 -6.62 -10.59 12.44
C ARG A 141 -6.88 -10.31 10.97
N ILE A 142 -5.81 -10.22 10.20
CA ILE A 142 -5.81 -10.08 8.75
C ILE A 142 -5.47 -11.46 8.19
N PHE A 143 -6.39 -12.00 7.41
CA PHE A 143 -6.22 -13.26 6.72
C PHE A 143 -6.01 -13.02 5.23
N LEU A 144 -5.08 -13.75 4.62
CA LEU A 144 -5.01 -13.97 3.19
C LEU A 144 -6.04 -15.06 2.81
N ASP A 145 -7.05 -14.68 2.03
CA ASP A 145 -8.14 -15.53 1.57
C ASP A 145 -7.69 -16.30 0.32
N LYS A 146 -7.33 -17.58 0.49
CA LYS A 146 -6.79 -18.41 -0.59
C LYS A 146 -7.94 -19.03 -1.39
N PRO A 147 -8.07 -18.75 -2.71
CA PRO A 147 -9.08 -19.41 -3.52
C PRO A 147 -8.72 -20.89 -3.68
N THR A 148 -9.62 -21.80 -3.27
CA THR A 148 -9.62 -23.28 -3.47
C THR A 148 -9.49 -24.22 -2.26
N GLY A 149 -10.07 -23.89 -1.10
CA GLY A 149 -10.31 -24.87 -0.02
C GLY A 149 -9.09 -25.18 0.85
N GLU A 150 -8.00 -24.48 0.62
CA GLU A 150 -6.94 -24.24 1.59
C GLU A 150 -7.50 -23.35 2.71
N GLN A 151 -7.02 -23.49 3.96
CA GLN A 151 -7.49 -22.59 5.01
C GLN A 151 -6.78 -21.25 4.88
N ASP A 152 -7.53 -20.18 5.11
CA ASP A 152 -7.01 -18.83 5.15
C ASP A 152 -5.82 -18.73 6.12
N GLU A 153 -4.77 -18.05 5.68
CA GLU A 153 -3.55 -17.85 6.45
C GLU A 153 -3.56 -16.49 7.14
N ILE A 154 -3.10 -16.44 8.39
CA ILE A 154 -3.03 -15.17 9.12
C ILE A 154 -1.69 -14.53 8.83
N ILE A 155 -1.71 -13.39 8.17
CA ILE A 155 -0.49 -12.65 7.84
C ILE A 155 -0.23 -11.48 8.80
N GLY A 156 -1.24 -11.11 9.57
CA GLY A 156 -1.16 -9.94 10.44
C GLY A 156 -2.18 -9.93 11.58
N VAL A 157 -1.79 -9.30 12.68
CA VAL A 157 -2.65 -9.02 13.83
C VAL A 157 -2.50 -7.56 14.23
N VAL A 158 -3.60 -6.81 14.20
CA VAL A 158 -3.66 -5.44 14.70
C VAL A 158 -4.22 -5.45 16.11
N GLN A 159 -3.37 -5.19 17.10
CA GLN A 159 -3.75 -5.22 18.50
C GLN A 159 -4.65 -4.03 18.87
N GLY A 160 -5.60 -4.27 19.78
CA GLY A 160 -6.46 -3.22 20.33
C GLY A 160 -7.52 -2.64 19.37
N ARG A 161 -7.53 -3.05 18.10
CA ARG A 161 -8.45 -2.56 17.06
C ARG A 161 -9.48 -3.62 16.68
N LYS A 162 -10.75 -3.22 16.60
CA LYS A 162 -11.90 -4.12 16.27
C LYS A 162 -12.74 -3.68 15.07
N ASN A 163 -12.56 -2.45 14.62
CA ASN A 163 -13.44 -1.80 13.65
C ASN A 163 -12.71 -1.50 12.33
N LEU A 164 -11.62 -2.22 12.06
CA LEU A 164 -10.91 -2.10 10.80
C LEU A 164 -11.79 -2.59 9.65
N ARG A 165 -11.69 -1.94 8.49
CA ARG A 165 -12.38 -2.36 7.28
C ARG A 165 -11.44 -2.27 6.10
N LEU A 166 -11.43 -3.29 5.24
CA LEU A 166 -10.59 -3.31 4.04
C LEU A 166 -10.95 -2.21 3.02
N ASP A 167 -12.14 -1.60 3.16
CA ASP A 167 -12.59 -0.44 2.36
C ASP A 167 -12.37 0.92 3.06
N SER A 168 -11.61 0.94 4.17
CA SER A 168 -11.23 2.16 4.90
C SER A 168 -9.80 2.58 4.57
N ASP A 169 -9.41 3.79 4.99
CA ASP A 169 -8.05 4.30 4.82
C ASP A 169 -7.05 3.60 5.75
N ASP A 170 -7.48 2.69 6.62
CA ASP A 170 -6.57 1.86 7.41
C ASP A 170 -5.64 1.00 6.52
N PHE A 171 -6.05 0.70 5.28
CA PHE A 171 -5.33 -0.18 4.38
C PHE A 171 -4.92 0.51 3.07
N LEU A 172 -3.74 0.16 2.60
CA LEU A 172 -3.23 0.39 1.26
C LEU A 172 -3.05 -0.95 0.58
N PHE A 173 -3.35 -1.02 -0.71
CA PHE A 173 -3.18 -2.23 -1.50
C PHE A 173 -2.12 -1.92 -2.57
N TYR A 174 -0.99 -2.63 -2.52
CA TYR A 174 0.10 -2.50 -3.47
C TYR A 174 -0.10 -3.50 -4.60
N GLU A 175 -0.10 -2.98 -5.82
CA GLU A 175 -0.14 -3.75 -7.05
C GLU A 175 1.01 -3.28 -7.96
N ARG A 176 1.80 -4.22 -8.47
CA ARG A 176 2.58 -4.01 -9.70
C ARG A 176 1.88 -4.85 -10.75
N GLU A 177 1.25 -4.20 -11.71
CA GLU A 177 0.65 -4.92 -12.82
C GLU A 177 1.73 -5.64 -13.63
N ASN A 178 1.55 -6.94 -13.86
CA ASN A 178 2.29 -7.65 -14.88
C ASN A 178 1.58 -7.46 -16.23
N ALA A 179 2.35 -7.25 -17.28
CA ALA A 179 1.83 -7.16 -18.65
C ALA A 179 0.97 -8.41 -18.98
N GLY A 180 -0.36 -8.27 -18.99
CA GLY A 180 -1.29 -9.36 -19.31
C GLY A 180 -2.42 -9.54 -18.30
N GLU A 181 -2.32 -8.93 -17.12
CA GLU A 181 -3.34 -9.02 -16.09
C GLU A 181 -4.35 -7.87 -16.28
N GLY A 182 -5.53 -8.21 -16.80
CA GLY A 182 -6.61 -7.24 -17.10
C GLY A 182 -7.36 -6.74 -15.87
N THR A 183 -6.68 -6.53 -14.75
CA THR A 183 -7.25 -5.96 -13.53
C THR A 183 -7.16 -4.43 -13.57
N ASN A 184 -7.99 -3.76 -12.78
CA ASN A 184 -8.24 -2.30 -12.65
C ASN A 184 -8.58 -1.42 -13.89
N ASN A 185 -8.46 -1.88 -15.14
CA ASN A 185 -8.75 -1.12 -16.37
C ASN A 185 -10.22 -0.60 -16.55
N THR A 186 -11.07 -0.80 -15.55
CA THR A 186 -12.44 -0.28 -15.47
C THR A 186 -12.73 0.27 -14.08
N LEU A 187 -13.72 1.16 -13.99
CA LEU A 187 -14.23 1.67 -12.71
C LEU A 187 -14.68 0.55 -11.75
N GLY A 188 -15.19 -0.57 -12.27
CA GLY A 188 -15.66 -1.70 -11.48
C GLY A 188 -14.54 -2.58 -10.90
N SER A 189 -13.33 -2.39 -11.39
CA SER A 189 -12.11 -3.04 -10.93
C SER A 189 -11.18 -2.07 -10.18
N ALA A 190 -11.65 -0.85 -9.91
CA ALA A 190 -10.86 0.20 -9.28
C ALA A 190 -10.48 -0.17 -7.84
N GLU A 191 -9.22 0.06 -7.48
CA GLU A 191 -8.65 -0.31 -6.18
C GLU A 191 -9.10 0.65 -5.09
N GLY A 192 -9.25 0.18 -3.85
CA GLY A 192 -9.57 1.06 -2.72
C GLY A 192 -8.33 1.69 -2.10
N LEU A 193 -8.14 3.02 -2.26
CA LEU A 193 -7.31 3.84 -1.36
C LEU A 193 -7.99 4.06 0.01
N GLY A 194 -9.18 3.51 0.20
CA GLY A 194 -9.91 3.58 1.45
C GLY A 194 -10.77 4.84 1.63
N SER A 195 -10.96 5.27 2.88
CA SER A 195 -11.79 6.41 3.29
C SER A 195 -10.91 7.55 3.81
N LEU A 196 -10.57 8.53 2.99
CA LEU A 196 -9.72 9.65 3.44
C LEU A 196 -10.40 10.46 4.55
N SER A 197 -9.64 10.72 5.61
CA SER A 197 -9.97 11.60 6.73
C SER A 197 -9.08 12.84 6.74
N SER A 198 -9.47 13.93 7.41
CA SER A 198 -8.71 15.19 7.36
C SER A 198 -7.25 14.98 7.81
N GLY A 199 -6.29 15.46 7.00
CA GLY A 199 -4.86 15.22 7.21
C GLY A 199 -4.32 13.93 6.57
N SER A 200 -5.17 13.07 6.00
CA SER A 200 -4.76 11.85 5.32
C SER A 200 -3.88 12.16 4.11
N ASN A 201 -2.68 11.57 4.06
CA ASN A 201 -1.80 11.57 2.91
C ASN A 201 -1.53 10.11 2.49
N VAL A 202 -1.84 9.78 1.25
CA VAL A 202 -1.58 8.48 0.64
C VAL A 202 -0.53 8.67 -0.44
N ASN A 203 0.54 7.88 -0.40
CA ASN A 203 1.57 7.82 -1.43
C ASN A 203 1.68 6.38 -1.94
N LEU A 204 1.14 6.12 -3.13
CA LEU A 204 1.14 4.82 -3.77
C LEU A 204 2.07 4.83 -4.98
N SER A 205 3.00 3.90 -5.05
CA SER A 205 3.86 3.73 -6.23
C SER A 205 3.23 2.71 -7.17
N ALA A 206 3.05 3.09 -8.43
CA ALA A 206 2.41 2.28 -9.45
C ALA A 206 3.17 2.39 -10.78
N GLN A 207 2.83 1.53 -11.74
CA GLN A 207 3.47 1.49 -13.05
C GLN A 207 2.42 1.20 -14.11
N LEU A 208 2.29 2.11 -15.09
CA LEU A 208 1.51 1.83 -16.30
C LEU A 208 2.23 0.74 -17.09
N THR A 209 1.54 -0.34 -17.44
CA THR A 209 2.07 -1.45 -18.22
C THR A 209 1.84 -1.27 -19.71
N THR A 210 2.56 -2.07 -20.51
CA THR A 210 2.38 -2.06 -21.96
C THR A 210 1.01 -2.62 -22.33
N VAL A 211 0.27 -1.85 -23.14
CA VAL A 211 -0.95 -2.25 -23.86
C VAL A 211 -0.83 -3.69 -24.37
N GLN A 212 -1.71 -4.56 -23.86
CA GLN A 212 -1.78 -5.95 -24.27
C GLN A 212 -2.17 -6.09 -25.74
N PRO A 213 -1.84 -7.21 -26.41
CA PRO A 213 -2.37 -7.54 -27.72
C PRO A 213 -3.90 -7.68 -27.66
N GLY A 214 -4.62 -6.58 -27.91
CA GLY A 214 -6.07 -6.54 -27.75
C GLY A 214 -6.71 -5.15 -27.81
N ASP A 215 -5.98 -4.12 -28.23
CA ASP A 215 -6.48 -2.76 -28.42
C ASP A 215 -7.10 -2.12 -27.15
N ASN A 216 -6.53 -2.27 -25.95
CA ASN A 216 -6.98 -1.53 -24.75
C ASN A 216 -5.85 -0.66 -24.14
N PRO A 217 -6.01 0.68 -24.05
CA PRO A 217 -5.09 1.57 -23.35
C PRO A 217 -5.11 1.24 -21.87
N ASP A 218 -3.96 1.37 -21.22
CA ASP A 218 -3.81 1.04 -19.81
C ASP A 218 -4.24 2.23 -18.93
N PHE A 219 -5.16 1.97 -18.01
CA PHE A 219 -5.64 2.94 -17.03
C PHE A 219 -5.60 2.31 -15.64
N ASP A 220 -4.80 2.89 -14.76
CA ASP A 220 -4.85 2.54 -13.34
C ASP A 220 -6.02 3.29 -12.70
N PHE A 221 -6.99 2.55 -12.15
CA PHE A 221 -8.10 3.13 -11.41
C PHE A 221 -7.96 2.91 -9.90
N PHE A 222 -8.07 4.02 -9.19
CA PHE A 222 -8.14 4.05 -7.73
C PHE A 222 -9.50 4.58 -7.29
N THR A 223 -9.95 4.23 -6.10
CA THR A 223 -11.17 4.71 -5.46
C THR A 223 -10.83 5.21 -4.08
N PHE A 224 -11.49 6.28 -3.66
CA PHE A 224 -11.43 6.72 -2.28
C PHE A 224 -12.81 7.19 -1.86
N SER A 225 -13.07 7.18 -0.56
CA SER A 225 -14.28 7.75 0.01
C SER A 225 -13.95 8.91 0.94
N LEU A 226 -14.86 9.88 1.01
CA LEU A 226 -14.79 11.00 1.93
C LEU A 226 -15.95 10.85 2.91
N ALA A 227 -15.63 10.68 4.19
CA ALA A 227 -16.63 10.69 5.24
C ALA A 227 -17.23 12.10 5.45
N ASN A 228 -16.42 13.13 5.24
CA ASN A 228 -16.79 14.53 5.35
C ASN A 228 -16.33 15.31 4.11
N PRO A 229 -17.00 16.42 3.73
CA PRO A 229 -16.50 17.30 2.69
C PRO A 229 -15.12 17.85 3.02
N GLY A 230 -14.27 18.01 2.01
CA GLY A 230 -12.91 18.52 2.19
C GLY A 230 -12.23 18.83 0.85
N THR A 231 -11.00 19.33 0.92
CA THR A 231 -10.23 19.63 -0.30
C THR A 231 -9.22 18.52 -0.55
N VAL A 232 -9.41 17.80 -1.65
CA VAL A 232 -8.53 16.72 -2.06
C VAL A 232 -7.54 17.24 -3.10
N THR A 233 -6.26 16.95 -2.89
CA THR A 233 -5.20 17.16 -3.88
C THR A 233 -4.69 15.80 -4.36
N ILE A 234 -4.66 15.59 -5.67
CA ILE A 234 -4.22 14.36 -6.33
C ILE A 234 -3.09 14.75 -7.27
N ARG A 235 -1.95 14.07 -7.15
CA ARG A 235 -0.76 14.39 -7.92
C ARG A 235 -0.03 13.13 -8.36
N THR A 236 0.36 13.04 -9.62
CA THR A 236 1.33 12.03 -10.07
C THR A 236 2.75 12.55 -9.94
N VAL A 237 3.71 11.74 -9.52
CA VAL A 237 5.14 12.09 -9.52
C VAL A 237 5.86 11.13 -10.42
N THR A 238 6.24 11.61 -11.61
CA THR A 238 6.98 10.84 -12.61
C THR A 238 7.79 11.77 -13.52
N SER A 239 8.74 11.20 -14.27
CA SER A 239 9.44 11.87 -15.36
C SER A 239 8.71 11.78 -16.70
N GLY A 240 7.68 10.94 -16.80
CA GLY A 240 6.85 10.77 -17.99
C GLY A 240 5.67 11.73 -18.07
N ASP A 241 4.89 11.58 -19.13
CA ASP A 241 3.58 12.21 -19.28
C ASP A 241 2.55 11.43 -18.47
N THR A 242 1.67 12.15 -17.76
CA THR A 242 0.52 11.55 -17.09
C THR A 242 -0.72 12.42 -17.26
N VAL A 243 -1.85 11.75 -17.36
CA VAL A 243 -3.19 12.33 -17.39
C VAL A 243 -3.98 11.80 -16.19
N LEU A 244 -4.46 12.72 -15.35
CA LEU A 244 -5.31 12.45 -14.22
C LEU A 244 -6.78 12.70 -14.55
N GLY A 245 -7.64 11.73 -14.23
CA GLY A 245 -9.09 11.89 -14.19
C GLY A 245 -9.63 11.72 -12.78
N LEU A 246 -10.58 12.56 -12.36
CA LEU A 246 -11.33 12.41 -11.13
C LEU A 246 -12.81 12.19 -11.45
N PHE A 247 -13.40 11.13 -10.93
CA PHE A 247 -14.78 10.70 -11.16
C PHE A 247 -15.56 10.65 -9.85
N ASN A 248 -16.87 10.90 -9.91
CA ASN A 248 -17.75 10.70 -8.77
C ASN A 248 -18.19 9.24 -8.64
N GLY A 249 -18.88 8.89 -7.56
CA GLY A 249 -19.36 7.51 -7.31
C GLY A 249 -20.39 6.97 -8.32
N ALA A 250 -20.82 7.76 -9.29
CA ALA A 250 -21.62 7.30 -10.44
C ALA A 250 -20.76 7.08 -11.71
N GLY A 251 -19.44 7.21 -11.61
CA GLY A 251 -18.50 7.09 -12.73
C GLY A 251 -18.44 8.31 -13.65
N LYS A 252 -19.04 9.44 -13.25
CA LYS A 252 -19.04 10.66 -14.08
C LYS A 252 -17.80 11.50 -13.77
N LEU A 253 -17.11 11.95 -14.83
CA LEU A 253 -15.96 12.84 -14.72
C LEU A 253 -16.34 14.15 -14.00
N VAL A 254 -15.61 14.43 -12.92
CA VAL A 254 -15.66 15.67 -12.15
C VAL A 254 -14.69 16.68 -12.75
N THR A 255 -13.42 16.29 -12.89
CA THR A 255 -12.37 17.12 -13.47
C THR A 255 -11.18 16.27 -13.91
N SER A 256 -10.24 16.88 -14.61
CA SER A 256 -9.03 16.23 -15.08
C SER A 256 -7.87 17.18 -15.27
N ASN A 257 -6.67 16.64 -15.31
CA ASN A 257 -5.45 17.36 -15.63
C ASN A 257 -4.55 16.51 -16.52
N ASP A 258 -3.84 17.15 -17.43
CA ASP A 258 -2.86 16.55 -18.33
C ASP A 258 -1.63 17.47 -18.28
N ASP A 259 -0.47 16.89 -18.01
CA ASP A 259 0.78 17.62 -17.85
C ASP A 259 1.50 17.93 -19.18
N GLY A 260 1.01 17.36 -20.29
CA GLY A 260 1.48 17.62 -21.65
C GLY A 260 2.88 17.07 -21.93
N GLY A 261 3.33 16.06 -21.18
CA GLY A 261 4.58 15.33 -21.42
C GLY A 261 5.86 16.08 -21.06
N GLY A 262 5.77 17.06 -20.17
CA GLY A 262 6.87 17.95 -19.81
C GLY A 262 7.68 17.54 -18.58
N GLY A 263 7.40 16.39 -17.96
CA GLY A 263 7.96 15.98 -16.67
C GLY A 263 7.41 16.81 -15.50
N ASN A 264 6.28 17.49 -15.70
CA ASN A 264 5.53 18.12 -14.64
C ASN A 264 4.50 17.11 -14.16
N SER A 265 4.35 16.96 -12.85
CA SER A 265 3.27 16.17 -12.28
C SER A 265 1.89 16.64 -12.77
N SER A 266 1.05 15.73 -13.26
CA SER A 266 -0.39 16.00 -13.32
C SER A 266 -0.92 16.28 -11.92
N LEU A 267 -1.80 17.29 -11.79
CA LEU A 267 -2.29 17.80 -10.51
C LEU A 267 -3.78 18.17 -10.59
N ILE A 268 -4.57 17.58 -9.70
CA ILE A 268 -5.96 17.98 -9.44
C ILE A 268 -6.06 18.49 -8.00
N THR A 269 -6.65 19.67 -7.81
CA THR A 269 -7.12 20.13 -6.50
C THR A 269 -8.61 20.41 -6.58
N SER A 270 -9.41 19.73 -5.76
CA SER A 270 -10.87 19.81 -5.83
C SER A 270 -11.51 19.78 -4.45
N SER A 271 -12.50 20.66 -4.23
CA SER A 271 -13.37 20.60 -3.06
C SER A 271 -14.50 19.60 -3.32
N LEU A 272 -14.52 18.52 -2.55
CA LEU A 272 -15.41 17.39 -2.72
C LEU A 272 -16.36 17.26 -1.53
N GLY A 273 -17.55 16.71 -1.78
CA GLY A 273 -18.51 16.38 -0.73
C GLY A 273 -18.21 15.02 -0.11
N ALA A 274 -18.99 14.62 0.88
CA ALA A 274 -18.95 13.24 1.35
C ALA A 274 -19.44 12.29 0.24
N GLY A 275 -18.78 11.14 0.09
CA GLY A 275 -19.10 10.15 -0.94
C GLY A 275 -17.88 9.42 -1.48
N THR A 276 -18.11 8.51 -2.42
CA THR A 276 -17.05 7.76 -3.10
C THR A 276 -16.65 8.45 -4.40
N TYR A 277 -15.37 8.41 -4.71
CA TYR A 277 -14.75 8.98 -5.88
C TYR A 277 -13.76 7.98 -6.47
N SER A 278 -13.41 8.16 -7.74
CA SER A 278 -12.39 7.37 -8.41
C SER A 278 -11.39 8.27 -9.12
N ILE A 279 -10.14 7.83 -9.15
CA ILE A 279 -9.02 8.46 -9.82
C ILE A 279 -8.62 7.54 -10.96
N SER A 280 -8.43 8.08 -12.17
CA SER A 280 -7.73 7.37 -13.23
C SER A 280 -6.37 8.01 -13.46
N VAL A 281 -5.34 7.19 -13.62
CA VAL A 281 -4.02 7.62 -14.12
C VAL A 281 -3.77 6.94 -15.46
N SER A 282 -3.28 7.69 -16.44
CA SER A 282 -2.93 7.17 -17.77
C SER A 282 -1.83 8.01 -18.40
N ASP A 283 -1.21 7.52 -19.47
CA ASP A 283 -0.33 8.29 -20.37
C ASP A 283 -1.07 8.77 -21.63
N PHE A 284 -2.38 8.49 -21.73
CA PHE A 284 -3.22 8.89 -22.85
C PHE A 284 -4.02 10.16 -22.56
N ALA A 285 -3.98 11.11 -23.49
CA ALA A 285 -4.70 12.41 -23.41
C ALA A 285 -6.24 12.31 -23.55
N PHE A 286 -6.84 11.13 -23.35
CA PHE A 286 -8.28 10.90 -23.38
C PHE A 286 -8.75 10.26 -22.08
N LEU A 287 -9.96 10.64 -21.64
CA LEU A 287 -10.55 10.13 -20.40
C LEU A 287 -11.79 9.31 -20.70
N PRO A 288 -11.99 8.19 -19.98
CA PRO A 288 -13.17 7.37 -20.14
C PRO A 288 -14.39 8.13 -19.63
N GLN A 289 -15.33 8.49 -20.51
CA GLN A 289 -16.69 8.79 -20.06
C GLN A 289 -17.41 7.47 -19.84
N ASP A 290 -18.03 7.29 -18.67
CA ASP A 290 -18.92 6.17 -18.35
C ASP A 290 -18.29 4.76 -18.33
N GLY A 291 -17.00 4.64 -18.01
CA GLY A 291 -16.37 3.34 -17.69
C GLY A 291 -16.29 2.32 -18.85
N GLY A 292 -16.26 2.78 -20.10
CA GLY A 292 -16.12 1.91 -21.28
C GLY A 292 -14.66 1.53 -21.60
N SER A 293 -14.49 0.45 -22.36
CA SER A 293 -13.22 0.02 -22.97
C SER A 293 -12.87 0.90 -24.17
N PHE A 294 -11.61 1.30 -24.31
CA PHE A 294 -11.12 2.12 -25.43
C PHE A 294 -9.90 1.46 -26.07
N SER A 295 -9.36 2.03 -27.17
CA SER A 295 -8.16 1.56 -27.85
C SER A 295 -7.18 2.69 -28.10
N GLY A 296 -5.89 2.45 -27.86
CA GLY A 296 -4.80 3.39 -28.13
C GLY A 296 -3.50 2.62 -28.35
N SER A 297 -2.71 3.02 -29.35
CA SER A 297 -1.47 2.34 -29.69
C SER A 297 -0.25 3.14 -29.26
N GLY A 298 0.51 2.53 -28.33
CA GLY A 298 1.95 2.69 -28.16
C GLY A 298 2.38 3.63 -27.05
N PHE A 299 2.98 3.09 -25.98
CA PHE A 299 4.21 3.62 -25.38
C PHE A 299 4.82 2.67 -24.32
N ASN A 300 6.00 3.09 -23.83
CA ASN A 300 6.89 2.47 -22.84
C ASN A 300 6.31 2.47 -21.42
N PRO A 301 6.73 1.54 -20.53
CA PRO A 301 6.32 1.57 -19.13
C PRO A 301 6.75 2.87 -18.45
N LEU A 302 5.78 3.57 -17.86
CA LEU A 302 6.00 4.74 -17.01
C LEU A 302 5.68 4.37 -15.57
N SER A 303 6.70 4.34 -14.72
CA SER A 303 6.52 4.28 -13.26
C SER A 303 6.15 5.67 -12.74
N TYR A 304 5.23 5.72 -11.78
CA TYR A 304 4.80 6.96 -11.14
C TYR A 304 4.43 6.72 -9.67
N THR A 305 4.48 7.79 -8.87
CA THR A 305 3.88 7.79 -7.53
C THR A 305 2.60 8.62 -7.55
N LEU A 306 1.47 8.03 -7.18
CA LEU A 306 0.23 8.73 -6.89
C LEU A 306 0.25 9.26 -5.46
N GLN A 307 0.19 10.58 -5.33
CA GLN A 307 0.06 11.27 -4.06
C GLN A 307 -1.36 11.80 -3.93
N VAL A 308 -2.10 11.38 -2.91
CA VAL A 308 -3.44 11.86 -2.58
C VAL A 308 -3.42 12.47 -1.19
N SER A 309 -3.83 13.71 -1.04
CA SER A 309 -3.92 14.39 0.25
C SER A 309 -5.29 15.01 0.47
N LEU A 310 -5.79 14.94 1.71
CA LEU A 310 -7.03 15.57 2.14
C LEU A 310 -6.74 16.64 3.20
N ALA A 311 -7.06 17.89 2.88
CA ALA A 311 -7.03 19.01 3.83
C ALA A 311 -8.35 19.09 4.61
#